data_AF-A0A369Q2H7-F1
#
_entry.id   AF-A0A369Q2H7-F1
#
_cell.length_a   1.000
_cell.length_b   1.000
_cell.length_c   1.000
_cell.angle_alpha   90.00
_cell.angle_beta   90.00
_cell.angle_gamma   90.00
#
_symmetry.space_group_name_H-M   'P 1'
#
loop_
_entity.id
_entity.type
_entity.pdbx_description
1 polymer ?
#
loop_
_entity_poly.entity_id
_entity_poly.type
_entity_poly.pdbx_seq_one_letter_code
_entity_poly.pdbx_strand_id
1 'polypeptide(L)' 'MAGLLDYIFSHLEDNNLNRSQVEAYLRYLDEIMLQGLPPDKEIAFQKIRLQLLRRMHQLN' A
#
# COMPACT_ATOMS: atom_id res chain seq x y z
N MET A 1 11.27 10.16 11.23
CA MET A 1 9.95 9.55 11.44
C MET A 1 9.72 8.57 10.32
N ALA A 2 10.23 7.34 10.46
CA ALA A 2 9.95 6.28 9.49
C ALA A 2 8.46 5.95 9.63
N GLY A 3 7.66 6.36 8.65
CA GLY A 3 6.21 6.25 8.72
C GLY A 3 5.77 4.80 8.49
N LEU A 4 4.53 4.47 8.85
CA LEU A 4 3.89 3.20 8.47
C LEU A 4 4.03 2.94 6.95
N LEU A 5 4.14 3.99 6.15
CA LEU A 5 4.44 3.91 4.72
C LEU A 5 5.82 3.32 4.44
N ASP A 6 6.88 3.77 5.11
CA ASP A 6 8.23 3.21 4.95
C ASP A 6 8.28 1.74 5.40
N TYR A 7 7.47 1.38 6.41
CA TYR A 7 7.28 -0.01 6.81
C TYR A 7 6.57 -0.83 5.71
N ILE A 8 5.50 -0.30 5.11
CA ILE A 8 4.81 -0.94 3.97
C ILE A 8 5.74 -1.06 2.77
N PHE A 9 6.56 -0.04 2.48
CA PHE A 9 7.55 -0.02 1.39
C PHE A 9 8.61 -1.11 1.56
N SER A 10 9.23 -1.20 2.75
CA SER A 10 10.24 -2.22 3.04
C SER A 10 9.67 -3.65 2.95
N HIS A 11 8.45 -3.88 3.42
CA HIS A 11 7.85 -5.21 3.41
C HIS A 11 7.25 -5.62 2.05
N LEU A 12 6.97 -4.67 1.16
CA LEU A 12 6.57 -4.93 -0.23
C LEU A 12 7.75 -5.45 -1.06
N GLU A 13 8.94 -4.92 -0.87
CA GLU A 13 10.16 -5.35 -1.59
C GLU A 13 10.58 -6.77 -1.19
N ASP A 14 10.42 -7.14 0.08
CA ASP A 14 10.74 -8.47 0.60
C ASP A 14 9.70 -9.55 0.23
N ASN A 15 8.63 -9.20 -0.50
CA ASN A 15 7.56 -10.11 -0.94
C ASN A 15 6.86 -10.91 0.18
N ASN A 16 7.08 -10.60 1.45
CA ASN A 16 6.61 -11.43 2.56
C ASN A 16 5.18 -11.09 3.02
N LEU A 17 4.36 -10.54 2.12
CA LEU A 17 2.97 -10.17 2.39
C LEU A 17 2.03 -11.30 1.97
N ASN A 18 1.23 -11.76 2.92
CA ASN A 18 0.12 -12.69 2.67
C ASN A 18 -1.16 -11.93 2.25
N ARG A 19 -2.15 -12.66 1.74
CA ARG A 19 -3.39 -12.08 1.20
C ARG A 19 -4.11 -11.17 2.21
N SER A 20 -4.24 -11.61 3.45
CA SER A 20 -4.91 -10.84 4.50
C SER A 20 -4.20 -9.52 4.81
N GLN A 21 -2.86 -9.52 4.80
CA GLN A 21 -2.05 -8.32 4.97
C GLN A 21 -2.22 -7.36 3.80
N VAL A 22 -2.20 -7.87 2.57
CA VAL A 22 -2.41 -7.06 1.36
C VAL A 22 -3.79 -6.39 1.38
N GLU A 23 -4.85 -7.13 1.73
CA GLU A 23 -6.21 -6.58 1.86
C GLU A 23 -6.34 -5.54 2.98
N ALA A 24 -5.63 -5.71 4.10
CA ALA A 24 -5.60 -4.74 5.19
C ALA A 24 -4.90 -3.44 4.76
N TYR A 25 -3.79 -3.54 4.04
CA TYR A 25 -3.07 -2.36 3.54
C TYR A 25 -3.84 -1.62 2.45
N LEU A 26 -4.56 -2.33 1.58
CA LEU A 26 -5.43 -1.69 0.59
C LEU A 26 -6.55 -0.87 1.27
N ARG A 27 -7.21 -1.45 2.29
CA ARG A 27 -8.23 -0.72 3.08
C ARG A 27 -7.66 0.52 3.76
N TYR A 28 -6.50 0.39 4.37
CA TYR A 28 -5.82 1.52 5.01
C TYR A 28 -5.46 2.63 4.02
N LEU A 29 -4.98 2.27 2.82
CA LEU A 29 -4.71 3.25 1.76
C LEU A 29 -5.98 3.98 1.32
N ASP A 30 -7.08 3.25 1.13
CA ASP A 30 -8.36 3.85 0.74
C ASP A 30 -8.86 4.82 1.82
N GLU A 31 -8.73 4.48 3.11
CA GLU A 31 -9.07 5.38 4.22
C GLU A 31 -8.25 6.68 4.22
N ILE A 32 -6.94 6.60 3.94
CA ILE A 32 -6.09 7.81 3.88
C ILE A 32 -6.44 8.64 2.64
N MET A 33 -6.67 8.00 1.50
CA MET A 33 -7.03 8.71 0.27
C MET A 33 -8.33 9.51 0.42
N LEU A 34 -9.30 8.99 1.19
CA LEU A 34 -10.54 9.69 1.51
C LEU A 34 -10.34 10.97 2.35
N GLN A 35 -9.22 11.12 3.04
CA GLN A 35 -8.92 12.31 3.87
C GLN A 35 -8.46 13.51 3.03
N GLY A 36 -8.35 13.39 1.71
CA GLY A 36 -7.93 14.48 0.84
C GLY A 36 -6.43 14.74 0.95
N LEU A 37 -5.63 13.80 0.43
CA LEU A 37 -4.18 13.95 0.36
C LEU A 37 -3.79 15.09 -0.60
N PRO A 38 -2.66 15.79 -0.34
CA PRO A 38 -2.09 16.68 -1.32
C PRO A 38 -1.60 15.88 -2.55
N PRO A 39 -1.61 16.49 -3.77
CA PRO A 39 -1.44 15.75 -5.03
C PRO A 39 -0.13 14.97 -5.15
N ASP A 40 0.94 15.49 -4.54
CA ASP A 40 2.27 14.86 -4.48
C ASP A 40 2.24 13.53 -3.72
N LYS A 41 1.48 13.47 -2.61
CA LYS A 41 1.29 12.24 -1.84
C LYS A 41 0.31 11.29 -2.52
N GLU A 42 -0.71 11.81 -3.18
CA GLU A 42 -1.69 10.99 -3.89
C GLU A 42 -1.02 10.10 -4.95
N ILE A 43 -0.07 10.66 -5.73
CA ILE A 43 0.69 9.91 -6.73
C ILE A 43 1.50 8.77 -6.09
N ALA A 44 2.15 9.04 -4.96
CA ALA A 44 2.91 8.03 -4.23
C ALA A 44 2.00 6.90 -3.73
N PHE A 45 0.85 7.25 -3.15
CA PHE A 45 -0.14 6.29 -2.65
C PHE A 45 -0.75 5.43 -3.75
N GLN A 46 -1.07 6.01 -4.91
CA GLN A 46 -1.57 5.28 -6.07
C GLN A 46 -0.55 4.25 -6.60
N LYS A 47 0.75 4.59 -6.58
CA LYS A 47 1.81 3.64 -6.94
C LYS A 47 1.85 2.45 -5.98
N ILE A 48 1.75 2.68 -4.67
CA ILE A 48 1.71 1.62 -3.65
C ILE A 48 0.48 0.74 -3.85
N ARG A 49 -0.68 1.35 -4.08
CA ARG A 49 -1.93 0.63 -4.33
C ARG A 49 -1.79 -0.32 -5.52
N LEU A 50 -1.20 0.15 -6.62
CA LEU A 50 -0.94 -0.70 -7.79
C LEU A 50 0.01 -1.86 -7.48
N GLN A 51 1.04 -1.65 -6.66
CA GLN A 51 1.96 -2.72 -6.25
C GLN A 51 1.26 -3.78 -5.38
N LEU A 52 0.44 -3.35 -4.42
CA LEU A 52 -0.37 -4.24 -3.58
C LEU A 52 -1.38 -5.05 -4.41
N LEU A 53 -2.07 -4.41 -5.36
CA LEU A 53 -2.99 -5.09 -6.28
C LEU A 53 -2.27 -6.13 -7.15
N ARG A 54 -1.08 -5.82 -7.66
CA ARG A 54 -0.26 -6.79 -8.41
C ARG A 54 0.13 -7.97 -7.52
N ARG A 55 0.53 -7.73 -6.27
CA ARG A 55 0.84 -8.80 -5.31
C ARG A 55 -0.38 -9.67 -5.03
N MET A 56 -1.55 -9.06 -4.85
CA MET A 56 -2.81 -9.78 -4.65
C MET A 56 -3.13 -10.70 -5.83
N HIS A 57 -2.88 -10.25 -7.07
CA HIS A 57 -3.03 -11.08 -8.27
C HIS A 57 -2.04 -12.25 -8.32
N GLN A 58 -0.81 -12.09 -7.82
CA GLN A 58 0.20 -13.17 -7.77
C GLN A 58 -0.07 -14.21 -6.67
N LEU A 59 -0.91 -13.88 -5.68
CA LEU A 59 -1.29 -14.75 -4.58
C LEU A 59 -2.56 -15.58 -4.89
N ASN A 60 -3.21 -15.37 -6.04
CA ASN A 60 -4.29 -16.20 -6.59
C ASN A 60 -3.72 -17.23 -7.56
#